data_AF-A0A3A9ZQF8-F1
#
_entry.id   AF-A0A3A9ZQF8-F1
#
_cell.length_a   1.000
_cell.length_b   1.000
_cell.length_c   1.000
_cell.angle_alpha   90.00
_cell.angle_beta   90.00
_cell.angle_gamma   90.00
#
_symmetry.space_group_name_H-M   'P 1'
#
loop_
_entity.id
_entity.type
_entity.pdbx_description
1 polymer ?
#
loop_
_entity_poly.entity_id
_entity_poly.type
_entity_poly.pdbx_seq_one_letter_code
_entity_poly.pdbx_strand_id
1 'polypeptide(L)'
;MRETCRLLGNTARSELIEPFQPHGVTCVLVLAESHIVVTTWPEFELAHIDVFTCRADSDPDGAVRPILDLLGGTVALAGRVPRLALPTPAAA
;
A
#
# COMPACT_ATOMS: atom_id res chain seq x y z
N MET A 1 -1.87 -0.85 8.11
CA MET A 1 -0.99 0.09 7.38
C MET A 1 0.35 0.33 8.08
N ARG A 2 0.38 0.78 9.35
CA ARG A 2 1.64 1.02 10.07
C ARG A 2 2.52 -0.24 10.22
N GLU A 3 1.91 -1.39 10.45
CA GLU A 3 2.63 -2.66 10.50
C GLU A 3 3.21 -3.06 9.13
N THR A 4 2.44 -2.92 8.05
CA THR A 4 2.93 -3.07 6.67
C THR A 4 4.13 -2.14 6.40
N CYS A 5 4.06 -0.88 6.81
CA CYS A 5 5.18 0.06 6.70
C CYS A 5 6.43 -0.45 7.42
N ARG A 6 6.27 -1.00 8.63
CA ARG A 6 7.36 -1.58 9.43
C ARG A 6 7.99 -2.79 8.73
N LEU A 7 7.18 -3.71 8.21
CA LEU A 7 7.63 -4.90 7.48
C LEU A 7 8.36 -4.55 6.18
N LEU A 8 7.94 -3.47 5.51
CA LEU A 8 8.64 -2.95 4.34
C LEU A 8 9.97 -2.26 4.70
N GLY A 9 10.31 -2.07 5.98
CA GLY A 9 11.49 -1.31 6.37
C GLY A 9 11.41 0.19 6.03
N ASN A 10 10.19 0.73 5.91
CA ASN A 10 9.94 2.14 5.61
C ASN A 10 9.58 2.95 6.86
N THR A 11 9.70 4.27 6.75
CA THR A 11 9.28 5.21 7.79
C THR A 11 8.05 5.97 7.33
N ALA A 12 6.98 5.91 8.13
CA ALA A 12 5.80 6.73 7.94
C ALA A 12 6.11 8.22 8.17
N ARG A 13 5.62 9.08 7.28
CA ARG A 13 5.81 10.54 7.32
C ARG A 13 4.56 11.26 7.78
N SER A 14 3.42 10.87 7.24
CA SER A 14 2.10 11.40 7.62
C SER A 14 1.00 10.38 7.32
N GLU A 15 -0.16 10.58 7.92
CA GLU A 15 -1.34 9.75 7.73
C GLU A 15 -2.54 10.66 7.50
N LEU A 16 -3.37 10.31 6.52
CA LEU A 16 -4.66 10.95 6.24
C LEU A 16 -5.74 9.87 6.25
N ILE A 17 -6.84 10.14 6.95
CA ILE A 17 -7.99 9.25 7.03
C ILE A 17 -9.22 10.07 6.68
N GLU A 18 -9.89 9.72 5.59
CA GLU A 18 -11.08 10.40 5.09
C GLU A 18 -12.26 9.41 5.10
N PRO A 19 -13.15 9.48 6.10
CA PRO A 19 -14.37 8.67 6.12
C PRO A 19 -15.43 9.27 5.18
N PHE A 20 -16.14 8.41 4.44
CA PHE A 20 -17.25 8.83 3.58
C PHE A 20 -18.60 8.55 4.23
N GLN A 21 -19.64 9.21 3.72
CA GLN A 21 -21.03 8.98 4.10
C GLN A 21 -21.79 8.37 2.92
N PRO A 22 -22.65 7.36 3.14
CA PRO A 22 -23.02 6.76 4.44
C PRO A 22 -22.02 5.72 4.98
N HIS A 23 -21.05 5.27 4.18
CA HIS A 23 -20.05 4.28 4.58
C HIS A 23 -18.79 4.40 3.71
N GLY A 24 -17.74 3.69 4.11
CA GLY A 24 -16.45 3.65 3.42
C GLY A 24 -15.42 4.63 4.00
N VAL A 25 -14.15 4.38 3.69
CA VAL A 25 -13.02 5.20 4.13
C VAL A 25 -11.89 5.11 3.11
N THR A 26 -11.17 6.20 2.92
CA THR A 26 -9.83 6.19 2.32
C THR A 26 -8.80 6.53 3.39
N CYS A 27 -7.84 5.63 3.57
CA CYS A 27 -6.67 5.84 4.42
C CYS A 27 -5.41 5.92 3.56
N VAL A 28 -4.60 6.95 3.78
CA VAL A 28 -3.31 7.15 3.10
C VAL A 28 -2.22 7.25 4.15
N LEU A 29 -1.20 6.39 4.05
CA LEU A 29 0.02 6.47 4.83
C LEU A 29 1.16 6.88 3.90
N VAL A 30 1.60 8.13 4.03
CA VAL A 30 2.70 8.68 3.23
C VAL A 30 4.01 8.14 3.79
N LEU A 31 4.83 7.55 2.93
CA LEU A 31 6.18 7.09 3.23
C LEU A 31 7.19 8.13 2.69
N ALA A 32 8.48 7.96 2.95
CA ALA A 32 9.50 8.95 2.54
C ALA A 32 9.44 9.34 1.05
N GLU A 33 9.19 8.38 0.15
CA GLU A 33 9.15 8.58 -1.31
C GLU A 33 8.09 7.68 -1.99
N SER A 34 7.11 7.21 -1.21
CA SER A 34 6.10 6.23 -1.65
C SER A 34 4.87 6.27 -0.73
N HIS A 35 3.97 5.29 -0.81
CA HIS A 35 2.70 5.33 -0.07
C HIS A 35 2.10 3.95 0.16
N ILE A 36 1.26 3.86 1.19
CA ILE A 36 0.27 2.79 1.33
C ILE A 36 -1.10 3.45 1.31
N VAL A 37 -2.00 2.99 0.45
CA VAL A 37 -3.38 3.47 0.35
C VAL A 37 -4.34 2.30 0.53
N VAL A 38 -5.37 2.50 1.34
CA VAL A 38 -6.49 1.56 1.48
C VAL A 38 -7.77 2.34 1.29
N THR A 39 -8.61 1.92 0.35
CA THR A 39 -9.95 2.46 0.13
C THR A 39 -10.97 1.35 0.21
N THR A 40 -12.08 1.56 0.92
CA THR A 40 -13.12 0.55 1.12
C THR A 40 -14.47 1.00 0.58
N TRP A 41 -15.22 0.06 0.00
CA TRP A 41 -16.63 0.20 -0.37
C TRP A 41 -17.44 -0.93 0.29
N PRO A 42 -17.91 -0.74 1.53
CA PRO A 42 -18.64 -1.77 2.28
C PRO A 42 -19.89 -2.29 1.57
N GLU A 43 -20.59 -1.45 0.82
CA GLU A 43 -21.78 -1.80 0.03
C GLU A 43 -21.53 -2.84 -1.07
N PHE A 44 -20.26 -3.02 -1.45
CA PHE A 44 -19.81 -4.02 -2.42
C PHE A 44 -18.93 -5.09 -1.79
N GLU A 45 -18.77 -5.09 -0.46
CA GLU A 45 -17.83 -5.96 0.28
C GLU A 45 -16.40 -5.90 -0.31
N LEU A 46 -15.98 -4.70 -0.75
CA LEU A 46 -14.76 -4.51 -1.54
C LEU A 46 -13.79 -3.55 -0.84
N ALA A 47 -12.51 -3.85 -0.97
CA ALA A 47 -11.44 -2.90 -0.67
C ALA A 47 -10.39 -2.91 -1.77
N HIS A 48 -9.81 -1.75 -2.04
CA HIS A 48 -8.64 -1.57 -2.88
C HIS A 48 -7.45 -1.21 -2.00
N ILE A 49 -6.32 -1.88 -2.21
CA ILE A 49 -5.09 -1.70 -1.45
C ILE A 49 -3.96 -1.44 -2.43
N ASP A 50 -3.26 -0.33 -2.26
CA ASP A 50 -2.03 -0.02 -2.97
C ASP A 50 -0.87 0.04 -1.96
N VAL A 51 0.14 -0.80 -2.18
CA VAL A 51 1.38 -0.83 -1.40
C VAL A 51 2.51 -0.48 -2.37
N PHE A 52 2.87 0.80 -2.38
CA PHE A 52 3.94 1.29 -3.23
C PHE A 52 5.18 1.56 -2.39
N THR A 53 6.34 1.11 -2.87
CA THR A 53 7.61 1.27 -2.14
C THR A 53 8.79 1.51 -3.08
N CYS A 54 9.81 2.21 -2.58
CA CYS A 54 11.09 2.43 -3.27
C CYS A 54 12.12 1.34 -2.98
N ARG A 55 11.86 0.49 -1.98
CA ARG A 55 12.83 -0.48 -1.48
C ARG A 55 12.82 -1.75 -2.33
N ALA A 56 13.82 -1.88 -3.20
CA ALA A 56 13.98 -3.04 -4.07
C ALA A 56 14.25 -4.35 -3.31
N ASP A 57 14.73 -4.26 -2.06
CA ASP A 57 15.04 -5.38 -1.17
C ASP A 57 13.86 -5.83 -0.30
N SER A 58 12.71 -5.15 -0.38
CA SER A 58 11.52 -5.48 0.42
C SER A 58 10.67 -6.59 -0.23
N ASP A 59 9.85 -7.26 0.58
CA ASP A 59 8.80 -8.17 0.11
C ASP A 59 7.40 -7.52 0.29
N PRO A 60 6.85 -6.86 -0.75
CA PRO A 60 5.52 -6.28 -0.68
C PRO A 60 4.39 -7.29 -0.47
N ASP A 61 4.53 -8.53 -0.96
CA ASP A 61 3.46 -9.53 -0.86
C ASP A 61 3.32 -10.03 0.59
N GLY A 62 4.46 -10.25 1.26
CA GLY A 62 4.45 -10.54 2.69
C GLY A 62 4.02 -9.33 3.51
N ALA A 63 4.47 -8.13 3.14
CA ALA A 63 4.20 -6.93 3.93
C ALA A 63 2.74 -6.45 3.87
N VAL A 64 1.98 -6.74 2.80
CA VAL A 64 0.55 -6.39 2.73
C VAL A 64 -0.32 -7.25 3.66
N ARG A 65 0.19 -8.42 4.11
CA ARG A 65 -0.57 -9.40 4.89
C ARG A 65 -1.30 -8.83 6.12
N PRO A 66 -0.73 -7.93 6.94
CA PRO A 66 -1.44 -7.35 8.08
C PRO A 66 -2.71 -6.59 7.70
N ILE A 67 -2.77 -6.00 6.49
CA ILE A 67 -3.98 -5.33 6.00
C ILE A 67 -5.01 -6.36 5.55
N LEU A 68 -4.57 -7.41 4.83
CA LEU A 68 -5.44 -8.49 4.37
C LEU A 68 -6.08 -9.25 5.55
N ASP A 69 -5.29 -9.58 6.57
CA ASP A 69 -5.78 -10.28 7.77
C ASP A 69 -6.80 -9.45 8.54
N LEU A 70 -6.64 -8.12 8.56
CA LEU A 70 -7.56 -7.21 9.24
C LEU A 70 -8.89 -7.09 8.51
N LEU A 71 -8.85 -6.89 7.19
CA LEU A 71 -10.07 -6.73 6.39
C LEU A 71 -10.83 -8.06 6.25
N GLY A 72 -10.11 -9.18 6.24
CA GLY A 72 -10.67 -10.48 5.89
C GLY A 72 -11.08 -10.55 4.41
N GLY A 73 -11.49 -11.75 3.98
CA GLY A 73 -11.98 -12.00 2.63
C GLY A 73 -10.94 -12.61 1.67
N THR A 74 -11.25 -12.51 0.37
CA THR A 74 -10.48 -13.14 -0.71
C THR A 74 -9.90 -12.08 -1.64
N VAL A 75 -8.64 -12.22 -2.02
CA VAL A 75 -8.01 -11.35 -3.02
C VAL A 75 -8.59 -11.69 -4.40
N ALA A 76 -9.48 -10.84 -4.90
CA ALA A 76 -10.12 -11.03 -6.20
C ALA A 76 -9.18 -10.69 -7.38
N LEU A 77 -8.31 -9.69 -7.20
CA LEU A 77 -7.32 -9.25 -8.19
C LEU A 77 -6.06 -8.79 -7.48
N ALA A 78 -4.90 -9.20 -7.98
CA ALA A 78 -3.60 -8.71 -7.56
C ALA A 78 -2.70 -8.49 -8.78
N GLY A 79 -1.88 -7.45 -8.73
CA GLY A 79 -0.91 -7.14 -9.75
C GLY A 79 0.29 -6.42 -9.16
N ARG A 80 1.46 -6.62 -9.75
CA ARG A 80 2.69 -5.90 -9.42
C ARG A 80 3.05 -4.99 -10.58
N VAL A 81 3.24 -3.71 -10.28
CA VAL A 81 3.74 -2.72 -11.24
C VAL A 81 5.15 -2.31 -10.79
N PRO A 82 6.21 -2.72 -11.51
CA PRO A 82 7.57 -2.30 -11.16
C PRO A 82 7.74 -0.80 -11.37
N ARG A 83 8.49 -0.13 -10.49
CA ARG A 83 9.00 1.19 -10.81
C ARG A 83 9.96 1.06 -11.99
N LEU A 84 9.80 1.92 -13.00
CA LEU A 84 10.76 2.02 -14.08
C LEU A 84 12.12 2.38 -13.48
N ALA A 85 13.11 1.49 -13.63
CA ALA A 85 14.48 1.86 -13.36
C ALA A 85 14.86 2.97 -14.33
N LEU A 86 15.39 4.08 -13.83
CA LEU A 86 16.09 5.02 -14.71
C LEU A 86 17.23 4.23 -15.37
N PRO A 87 17.47 4.38 -16.69
CA PRO A 87 18.64 3.77 -17.31
C PRO A 87 19.88 4.20 -16.53
N THR A 88 20.70 3.24 -16.11
CA THR A 88 21.98 3.51 -15.47
C THR A 88 22.73 4.51 -16.36
N PRO A 89 23.17 5.67 -15.85
CA PRO A 89 24.00 6.55 -16.66
C PRO A 89 25.20 5.73 -17.13
N ALA A 90 25.41 5.68 -18.44
CA ALA A 90 26.57 5.02 -19.02
C ALA A 90 27.81 5.55 -18.29
N ALA A 91 28.64 4.65 -17.77
CA ALA A 91 29.87 5.02 -17.09
C ALA A 91 30.65 5.99 -18.00
N ALA A 92 30.92 7.18 -17.46
CA ALA A 92 31.73 8.21 -18.12
C ALA A 92 33.18 7.76 -18.28
#